data_AF-A0A1N7LYL0-F1
#
_entry.id   AF-A0A1N7LYL0-F1
#
_cell.length_a   1.000
_cell.length_b   1.000
_cell.length_c   1.000
_cell.angle_alpha   90.00
_cell.angle_beta   90.00
_cell.angle_gamma   90.00
#
_symmetry.space_group_name_H-M   'P 1'
#
loop_
_entity.id
_entity.type
_entity.pdbx_description
1 polymer ?
#
loop_
_entity_poly.entity_id
_entity_poly.type
_entity_poly.pdbx_seq_one_letter_code
_entity_poly.pdbx_strand_id
1 'polypeptide(L)'
;MNIKITQKQLIITNIILFVISLVFLEYSKIFRISQEKHWIYSFGHNWWFIISIPFAFWGSLILGSYSLLKLKQNKFLYFIFSIIPLLLFIIFISI
;
A
#
# COMPACT_ATOMS: atom_id res chain seq x y z
N MET A 1 -19.63 -11.58 17.08
CA MET A 1 -18.20 -11.97 17.04
C MET A 1 -17.37 -10.70 17.19
N ASN A 2 -16.65 -10.50 18.30
CA ASN A 2 -15.81 -9.30 18.50
C ASN A 2 -14.43 -9.53 17.88
N ILE A 3 -14.25 -9.15 16.61
CA ILE A 3 -12.95 -9.18 15.95
C ILE A 3 -12.09 -8.06 16.57
N LYS A 4 -11.04 -8.43 17.33
CA LYS A 4 -10.03 -7.47 17.79
C LYS A 4 -8.95 -7.31 16.72
N ILE A 5 -9.02 -6.21 15.96
CA ILE A 5 -7.99 -5.87 14.97
C ILE A 5 -6.82 -5.20 15.70
N THR A 6 -5.62 -5.75 15.52
CA THR A 6 -4.39 -5.21 16.11
C THR A 6 -3.69 -4.26 15.16
N GLN A 7 -2.93 -3.30 15.69
CA GLN A 7 -2.13 -2.39 14.88
C GLN A 7 -1.10 -3.12 14.00
N LYS A 8 -0.52 -4.22 14.49
CA LYS A 8 0.37 -5.08 13.71
C LYS A 8 -0.33 -5.61 12.46
N GLN A 9 -1.56 -6.11 12.60
CA GLN A 9 -2.34 -6.59 11.46
C GLN A 9 -2.60 -5.47 10.46
N LEU A 10 -2.97 -4.27 10.92
CA LEU A 10 -3.20 -3.13 10.02
C LEU A 10 -1.95 -2.72 9.22
N ILE A 11 -0.78 -2.69 9.87
CA ILE A 11 0.49 -2.39 9.19
C ILE A 11 0.80 -3.46 8.13
N ILE A 12 0.65 -4.74 8.48
CA ILE A 12 0.87 -5.84 7.56
C ILE A 12 -0.11 -5.75 6.38
N THR A 13 -1.39 -5.48 6.63
CA THR A 13 -2.39 -5.32 5.57
C THR A 13 -2.07 -4.14 4.65
N ASN A 14 -1.60 -3.01 5.19
CA ASN A 14 -1.21 -1.86 4.37
C ASN A 14 -0.02 -2.20 3.45
N ILE A 15 0.97 -2.93 3.97
CA ILE A 15 2.11 -3.42 3.17
C ILE A 15 1.65 -4.40 2.09
N ILE A 16 0.81 -5.38 2.45
CA ILE A 16 0.29 -6.39 1.51
C ILE A 16 -0.54 -5.72 0.42
N LEU A 17 -1.41 -4.77 0.76
CA LEU A 17 -2.21 -4.01 -0.20
C LEU A 17 -1.31 -3.33 -1.23
N PHE A 18 -0.25 -2.66 -0.78
CA PHE A 18 0.70 -1.99 -1.66
C PHE A 18 1.42 -2.99 -2.59
N VAL A 19 1.98 -4.07 -2.03
CA VAL A 19 2.75 -5.05 -2.81
C VAL A 19 1.87 -5.77 -3.84
N ILE A 20 0.68 -6.26 -3.44
CA ILE A 20 -0.24 -6.95 -4.37
C ILE A 20 -0.66 -6.02 -5.49
N SER A 21 -0.98 -4.77 -5.15
CA SER A 21 -1.41 -3.80 -6.15
C SER A 21 -0.28 -3.43 -7.11
N LEU A 22 0.97 -3.45 -6.65
CA LEU A 22 2.14 -3.21 -7.48
C LEU A 22 2.37 -4.37 -8.45
N VAL A 23 2.29 -5.61 -7.95
CA VAL A 23 2.36 -6.81 -8.79
C VAL A 23 1.26 -6.79 -9.84
N PHE A 24 0.04 -6.40 -9.45
CA PHE A 24 -1.08 -6.28 -10.37
C PHE A 24 -0.85 -5.20 -11.43
N LEU A 25 -0.30 -4.04 -11.05
CA LEU A 25 0.08 -3.00 -11.98
C LEU A 25 1.11 -3.51 -13.00
N GLU A 26 2.21 -4.11 -12.55
CA GLU A 26 3.26 -4.62 -13.44
C GLU A 26 2.75 -5.72 -14.37
N TYR A 27 1.96 -6.65 -13.85
CA TYR A 27 1.30 -7.68 -14.66
C TYR A 27 0.38 -7.06 -15.72
N SER A 28 -0.38 -6.02 -15.37
CA SER A 28 -1.31 -5.36 -16.28
C SER A 28 -0.61 -4.71 -17.48
N LYS A 29 0.66 -4.29 -17.35
CA LYS A 29 1.45 -3.67 -18.43
C LYS A 29 1.66 -4.59 -19.62
N ILE A 30 1.64 -5.92 -19.43
CA ILE A 30 1.74 -6.91 -20.51
C ILE A 30 0.59 -6.74 -21.52
N PHE A 31 -0.58 -6.31 -21.05
CA PHE A 31 -1.78 -6.13 -21.90
C PHE A 31 -1.90 -4.74 -22.49
N ARG A 32 -0.91 -3.85 -22.30
CA ARG A 32 -0.98 -2.45 -22.74
C ARG A 32 -1.27 -2.32 -24.24
N ILE A 33 -0.68 -3.18 -25.07
CA ILE A 33 -0.81 -3.13 -26.54
C ILE A 33 -1.93 -4.06 -27.05
N SER A 34 -2.45 -4.96 -26.21
CA SER A 34 -3.50 -5.91 -26.62
C SER A 34 -4.83 -5.20 -26.80
N GLN A 35 -5.39 -5.17 -28.02
CA GLN A 35 -6.68 -4.54 -28.28
C GLN A 35 -7.83 -5.18 -27.49
N GLU A 36 -7.83 -6.51 -27.36
CA GLU A 36 -8.90 -7.24 -26.65
C GLU A 36 -8.76 -7.18 -25.12
N LYS A 37 -7.52 -7.04 -24.61
CA LYS A 37 -7.23 -7.12 -23.17
C LYS A 37 -6.73 -5.80 -22.58
N HIS A 38 -6.78 -4.70 -23.34
CA HIS A 38 -6.37 -3.37 -22.88
C HIS A 38 -7.13 -2.93 -21.63
N TRP A 39 -8.36 -3.40 -21.43
CA TRP A 39 -9.14 -3.13 -20.24
C TRP A 39 -8.45 -3.61 -18.95
N ILE A 40 -7.67 -4.70 -18.99
CA ILE A 40 -6.88 -5.20 -17.85
C ILE A 40 -5.80 -4.18 -17.48
N TYR A 41 -5.11 -3.63 -18.48
CA TYR A 41 -4.12 -2.57 -18.30
C TYR A 41 -4.75 -1.32 -17.70
N SER A 42 -5.87 -0.85 -18.27
CA SER A 42 -6.59 0.32 -17.79
C SER A 42 -7.07 0.14 -16.35
N PHE A 43 -7.65 -1.02 -16.03
CA PHE A 43 -8.10 -1.34 -14.68
C PHE A 43 -6.93 -1.41 -13.69
N GLY A 44 -5.81 -2.05 -14.05
CA GLY A 44 -4.62 -2.12 -13.20
C GLY A 44 -4.01 -0.75 -12.91
N HIS A 45 -3.91 0.11 -13.92
CA HIS A 45 -3.46 1.49 -13.72
C HIS A 45 -4.42 2.29 -12.84
N ASN A 46 -5.72 2.23 -13.09
CA ASN A 46 -6.70 2.97 -12.30
C ASN A 46 -6.74 2.48 -10.85
N TRP A 47 -6.68 1.17 -10.62
CA TRP A 47 -6.59 0.58 -9.27
C TRP A 47 -5.33 1.09 -8.53
N TRP A 48 -4.20 1.14 -9.22
CA TRP A 48 -2.96 1.64 -8.65
C TRP A 48 -3.07 3.11 -8.22
N PHE A 49 -3.50 3.99 -9.13
CA PHE A 49 -3.55 5.43 -8.88
C PHE A 49 -4.66 5.86 -7.93
N ILE A 50 -5.85 5.28 -8.05
CA ILE A 50 -7.04 5.75 -7.31
C ILE A 50 -7.12 5.11 -5.93
N ILE A 51 -6.70 3.85 -5.80
CA ILE A 51 -6.89 3.08 -4.57
C ILE A 51 -5.54 2.87 -3.90
N SER A 52 -4.62 2.21 -4.57
CA SER A 52 -3.42 1.67 -3.91
C SER A 52 -2.52 2.76 -3.36
N ILE A 53 -2.27 3.80 -4.17
CA ILE A 53 -1.44 4.94 -3.78
C ILE A 53 -2.06 5.72 -2.62
N PRO A 54 -3.30 6.24 -2.70
CA PRO A 54 -3.88 7.00 -1.61
C PRO A 54 -3.99 6.19 -0.32
N PHE A 55 -4.40 4.91 -0.40
CA PHE A 55 -4.50 4.07 0.79
C PHE A 55 -3.14 3.78 1.41
N ALA A 56 -2.13 3.45 0.61
CA ALA A 56 -0.78 3.22 1.13
C ALA A 56 -0.22 4.49 1.79
N PHE A 57 -0.38 5.65 1.15
CA PHE A 57 0.09 6.93 1.67
C PHE A 57 -0.61 7.33 2.99
N TRP A 58 -1.94 7.44 2.97
CA TRP A 58 -2.71 7.85 4.15
C TRP A 58 -2.66 6.78 5.24
N GLY A 59 -2.72 5.51 4.88
CA GLY A 59 -2.58 4.39 5.81
C GLY A 59 -1.23 4.42 6.51
N SER A 60 -0.13 4.65 5.78
CA SER A 60 1.21 4.78 6.37
C SER A 60 1.32 5.98 7.31
N LEU A 61 0.77 7.14 6.94
CA LEU A 61 0.77 8.32 7.81
C LEU A 61 -0.02 8.07 9.09
N ILE A 62 -1.26 7.59 8.97
CA ILE A 62 -2.14 7.34 10.12
C ILE A 62 -1.52 6.30 11.05
N LEU A 63 -1.05 5.16 10.51
CA LEU A 63 -0.44 4.10 11.31
C LEU A 63 0.89 4.53 11.92
N GLY A 64 1.69 5.31 11.19
CA GLY A 64 2.93 5.90 11.70
C GLY A 64 2.68 6.85 12.87
N SER A 65 1.81 7.85 12.68
CA SER A 65 1.45 8.80 13.73
C SER A 65 0.84 8.08 14.94
N TYR A 66 -0.04 7.11 14.72
CA TYR A 66 -0.64 6.31 15.80
C TYR A 66 0.42 5.50 16.58
N SER A 67 1.40 4.93 15.88
CA SER A 67 2.54 4.22 16.50
C SER A 67 3.29 5.12 17.46
N LEU A 68 3.60 6.36 17.05
CA LEU A 68 4.38 7.29 17.88
C LEU A 68 3.58 7.84 19.06
N LEU A 69 2.28 8.11 18.87
CA LEU A 69 1.45 8.77 19.87
C LEU A 69 0.91 7.81 20.93
N LYS A 70 0.63 6.56 20.58
CA LYS A 70 -0.16 5.66 21.44
C LYS A 70 0.56 4.40 21.91
N LEU A 71 1.62 3.96 21.23
CA LEU A 71 2.41 2.81 21.67
C LEU A 71 3.47 3.25 22.68
N LYS A 72 3.51 2.59 23.84
CA LYS A 72 4.56 2.80 24.84
C LYS A 72 5.82 1.98 24.55
N GLN A 73 5.64 0.78 24.00
CA GLN A 73 6.73 -0.17 23.72
C GLN A 73 6.87 -0.38 22.21
N ASN A 74 8.11 -0.51 21.73
CA ASN A 74 8.45 -0.76 20.33
C ASN A 74 7.89 0.28 19.32
N LYS A 75 7.52 1.48 19.78
CA LYS A 75 6.89 2.52 18.96
C LYS A 75 7.66 2.86 17.69
N PHE A 76 9.00 2.90 17.77
CA PHE A 76 9.86 3.20 16.63
C PHE A 76 9.87 2.07 15.60
N LEU A 77 9.84 0.81 16.04
CA LEU A 77 9.77 -0.34 15.13
C LEU A 77 8.45 -0.33 14.37
N TYR A 78 7.33 -0.13 15.07
CA TYR A 78 6.01 0.00 14.43
C TYR A 78 5.93 1.21 13.49
N PHE A 79 6.53 2.33 13.87
CA PHE A 79 6.63 3.50 13.01
C PHE A 79 7.39 3.20 11.72
N ILE A 80 8.59 2.61 11.82
CA ILE A 80 9.43 2.24 10.65
C ILE A 80 8.66 1.31 9.71
N PHE A 81 8.01 0.27 10.23
CA PHE A 81 7.23 -0.63 9.39
C PHE A 81 6.01 0.05 8.75
N SER A 82 5.38 1.00 9.47
CA SER A 82 4.23 1.74 8.94
C SER A 82 4.59 2.62 7.74
N ILE A 83 5.81 3.17 7.69
CA ILE A 83 6.25 4.06 6.60
C ILE A 83 6.85 3.31 5.38
N ILE A 84 7.07 1.99 5.45
CA ILE A 84 7.63 1.22 4.33
C ILE A 84 6.85 1.42 3.01
N PRO A 85 5.52 1.30 2.98
CA PRO A 85 4.75 1.53 1.74
C PRO A 85 4.96 2.94 1.18
N LEU A 86 5.11 3.94 2.06
CA LEU A 86 5.31 5.33 1.68
C LEU A 86 6.73 5.56 1.11
N LEU A 87 7.75 4.92 1.67
CA LEU A 87 9.11 4.94 1.10
C LEU A 87 9.16 4.27 -0.27
N LEU A 88 8.56 3.08 -0.40
CA LEU A 88 8.47 2.38 -1.69
C LEU A 88 7.72 3.21 -2.72
N PHE A 89 6.63 3.86 -2.31
CA PHE A 89 5.88 4.77 -3.17
C PHE A 89 6.73 5.93 -3.69
N ILE A 90 7.50 6.60 -2.82
CA ILE A 90 8.39 7.70 -3.23
C ILE A 90 9.43 7.21 -4.25
N ILE A 91 10.02 6.04 -4.01
CA ILE A 91 10.98 5.43 -4.95
C ILE A 91 10.32 5.20 -6.31
N PHE A 92 9.11 4.63 -6.34
CA PHE A 92 8.40 4.33 -7.59
C PHE A 92 7.95 5.54 -8.39
N ILE A 93 7.66 6.68 -7.76
CA ILE A 93 7.35 7.93 -8.48
C ILE A 93 8.60 8.63 -9.00
N SER A 94 9.75 8.42 -8.33
CA SER A 94 10.99 9.12 -8.65
C SER A 94 11.81 8.46 -9.76
N ILE A 95 11.39 7.27 -10.22
CA ILE A 95 12.00 6.49 -11.30
C ILE A 95 11.13 6.63 -12.55
#